data_AF-A0A6F8VFU2-F1
#
_entry.id   AF-A0A6F8VFU2-F1
#
_cell.length_a   1.000
_cell.length_b   1.000
_cell.length_c   1.000
_cell.angle_alpha   90.00
_cell.angle_beta   90.00
_cell.angle_gamma   90.00
#
_symmetry.space_group_name_H-M   'P 1'
#
loop_
_entity.id
_entity.type
_entity.pdbx_description
1 polymer ?
#
loop_
_entity_poly.entity_id
_entity_poly.type
_entity_poly.pdbx_seq_one_letter_code
_entity_poly.pdbx_strand_id
1 'polypeptide(L)' 'MMHEDRLVEIETRIAFQEDLLQELNKTIYEQQKKIARLEAICNSLIDHVKDLSEAAAEGVATNERPPHY' A
#
# COMPACT_ATOMS: atom_id res chain seq x y z
N MET A 1 36.20 30.45 20.68
CA MET A 1 35.35 30.22 21.87
C MET A 1 33.87 30.31 21.49
N MET A 2 33.10 31.38 21.73
CA MET A 2 31.63 31.35 21.52
C MET A 2 31.15 31.00 20.09
N HIS A 3 31.91 31.37 19.04
CA HIS A 3 31.57 31.00 17.66
C HIS A 3 31.84 29.52 17.35
N GLU A 4 32.86 28.94 17.97
CA GLU A 4 33.26 27.54 17.79
C GLU A 4 32.28 26.62 18.53
N ASP A 5 31.87 26.99 19.74
CA ASP A 5 30.84 26.27 20.50
C ASP A 5 29.50 26.22 19.74
N ARG A 6 29.11 27.34 19.11
CA ARG A 6 27.90 27.41 18.26
C ARG A 6 28.02 26.56 17.00
N LEU A 7 29.21 26.46 16.41
CA LEU A 7 29.43 25.60 15.24
C LEU A 7 29.30 24.13 15.62
N VAL A 8 29.93 23.71 16.72
CA VAL A 8 29.82 22.34 17.24
C VAL A 8 28.37 21.98 17.56
N GLU A 9 27.60 22.90 18.16
CA GLU A 9 26.18 22.68 18.42
C GLU A 9 25.38 22.47 17.11
N ILE A 10 25.63 23.30 16.10
CA ILE A 10 24.96 23.18 14.79
C ILE A 10 25.33 21.86 14.10
N GLU A 11 26.61 21.50 14.07
CA GLU A 11 27.07 20.24 13.47
C GLU A 11 26.46 19.02 14.16
N THR A 12 26.43 19.04 15.50
CA THR A 12 25.77 18.00 16.30
C THR A 12 24.29 17.89 15.93
N ARG A 13 23.59 19.02 15.84
CA ARG A 13 22.17 19.05 15.46
C ARG A 13 21.93 18.61 14.02
N ILE A 14 22.84 18.87 13.10
CA ILE A 14 22.76 18.42 11.71
C ILE A 14 22.91 16.90 11.67
N ALA A 15 23.92 16.33 12.34
CA ALA A 15 24.13 14.89 12.38
C ALA A 15 22.89 14.15 12.91
N PHE A 16 22.29 14.63 13.99
CA PHE A 16 21.04 14.05 14.51
C PHE A 16 19.87 14.16 13.52
N GLN A 17 19.77 15.27 12.78
CA GLN A 17 18.73 15.43 11.75
C GLN A 17 18.96 14.52 10.56
N GLU A 18 20.21 14.30 10.15
CA GLU A 18 20.56 13.34 9.09
C GLU A 18 20.18 11.92 9.48
N ASP A 19 20.51 11.50 10.70
CA ASP A 19 20.12 10.19 11.22
C ASP A 19 18.59 10.02 11.27
N LEU A 20 17.88 11.04 11.76
CA LEU A 20 16.42 11.03 11.79
C LEU A 20 15.81 10.95 10.39
N LEU A 21 16.38 11.67 9.41
CA LEU A 21 15.93 11.60 8.02
C LEU A 21 16.13 10.20 7.42
N GLN A 22 17.23 9.52 7.75
CA GLN A 22 17.45 8.14 7.31
C GLN A 22 16.42 7.18 7.91
N GLU A 23 16.13 7.31 9.21
CA GLU A 23 15.12 6.49 9.90
C GLU A 23 13.71 6.71 9.33
N LEU A 24 13.34 7.97 9.08
CA LEU A 24 12.06 8.33 8.45
C LEU A 24 11.96 7.75 7.03
N ASN A 25 13.01 7.88 6.22
CA ASN A 25 13.02 7.30 4.87
C ASN A 25 12.84 5.78 4.89
N LYS A 26 13.52 5.08 5.82
CA LYS A 26 13.35 3.64 5.99
C LYS A 26 11.91 3.29 6.36
N THR A 27 11.33 4.03 7.30
CA THR A 27 9.94 3.82 7.75
C THR A 27 8.94 4.03 6.60
N ILE A 28 9.11 5.12 5.83
CA ILE A 28 8.27 5.42 4.66
C ILE A 28 8.37 4.30 3.62
N TYR A 29 9.58 3.80 3.35
CA TYR A 29 9.79 2.70 2.42
C TYR A 29 9.07 1.41 2.86
N GLU A 30 9.16 1.06 4.15
CA GLU A 30 8.46 -0.10 4.70
C GLU A 30 6.93 0.06 4.64
N GLN A 31 6.44 1.28 4.91
CA GLN A 31 5.02 1.61 4.77
C GLN A 31 4.54 1.50 3.32
N GLN A 32 5.31 2.02 2.36
CA GLN A 32 4.98 1.92 0.93
C GLN A 32 4.88 0.46 0.47
N LYS A 33 5.80 -0.39 0.94
CA LYS A 33 5.75 -1.84 0.66
C LYS A 33 4.50 -2.50 1.25
N LYS A 34 4.09 -2.10 2.46
CA LYS A 34 2.87 -2.61 3.08
C LYS A 34 1.62 -2.17 2.32
N ILE A 35 1.57 -0.90 1.89
CA ILE A 35 0.47 -0.35 1.08
C ILE A 35 0.36 -1.12 -0.24
N ALA A 36 1.45 -1.27 -0.99
CA ALA A 36 1.45 -2.00 -2.25
C ALA A 36 0.96 -3.45 -2.08
N ARG A 37 1.33 -4.11 -0.97
CA ARG A 37 0.81 -5.46 -0.67
C ARG A 37 -0.70 -5.45 -0.40
N LEU A 38 -1.20 -4.47 0.35
CA LEU A 38 -2.63 -4.35 0.63
C LEU A 38 -3.43 -4.05 -0.63
N GLU A 39 -2.94 -3.15 -1.49
CA GLU A 39 -3.53 -2.84 -2.79
C GLU A 39 -3.63 -4.09 -3.68
N ALA A 40 -2.56 -4.89 -3.75
CA ALA A 40 -2.57 -6.15 -4.50
C ALA A 40 -3.62 -7.14 -3.98
N ILE A 41 -3.76 -7.27 -2.65
CA ILE A 41 -4.78 -8.12 -2.04
C ILE A 41 -6.19 -7.61 -2.36
N CYS A 42 -6.42 -6.30 -2.24
CA CYS A 42 -7.71 -5.70 -2.57
C CYS A 42 -8.09 -5.94 -4.03
N ASN A 43 -7.15 -5.77 -4.97
CA ASN A 43 -7.39 -6.04 -6.39
C ASN A 43 -7.76 -7.51 -6.62
N SER A 44 -7.01 -8.44 -6.02
CA SER A 44 -7.33 -9.87 -6.12
C SER A 44 -8.71 -10.23 -5.55
N LEU A 45 -9.14 -9.57 -4.46
CA LEU A 45 -10.48 -9.76 -3.91
C LEU A 45 -11.57 -9.20 -4.83
N ILE A 46 -11.32 -8.03 -5.45
CA ILE A 46 -12.24 -7.45 -6.42
C ILE A 46 -12.42 -8.39 -7.61
N ASP A 47 -11.33 -8.93 -8.15
CA ASP A 47 -11.38 -9.87 -9.28
C ASP A 47 -12.13 -11.14 -8.90
N HIS A 48 -11.85 -11.70 -7.72
CA HIS A 48 -12.57 -12.89 -7.25
C HIS A 48 -14.08 -12.69 -7.09
N VAL A 49 -14.49 -11.50 -6.61
CA VAL A 49 -15.93 -11.15 -6.51
C VAL A 49 -16.58 -11.01 -7.88
N LYS A 50 -15.85 -10.46 -8.87
CA LYS A 50 -16.34 -10.40 -10.25
C LYS A 50 -16.50 -11.79 -10.85
N ASP A 51 -15.49 -12.65 -10.73
CA ASP A 51 -15.53 -14.02 -11.23
C ASP A 51 -16.74 -14.79 -10.66
N LEU A 52 -16.99 -14.64 -9.35
CA LEU A 52 -18.13 -15.27 -8.70
C LEU A 52 -19.47 -14.71 -9.20
N SER A 53 -19.54 -13.40 -9.48
CA SER A 53 -20.75 -12.77 -10.03
C SER A 53 -21.04 -13.23 -11.46
N GLU A 54 -20.01 -13.42 -12.29
CA GLU A 54 -20.13 -13.92 -13.65
C GLU A 54 -20.58 -15.39 -13.67
N ALA A 55 -19.96 -16.23 -12.84
CA ALA A 55 -20.35 -17.63 -12.68
C ALA A 55 -21.81 -17.78 -12.20
N ALA A 56 -22.26 -16.89 -11.30
CA ALA A 56 -23.66 -16.86 -10.86
C ALA A 56 -24.62 -16.47 -12.00
N ALA A 57 -24.24 -15.52 -12.85
CA ALA A 57 -25.05 -15.12 -14.01
C ALA A 57 -25.15 -16.24 -15.06
N GLU A 58 -24.06 -16.94 -15.36
CA GLU A 58 -24.06 -18.10 -16.28
C GLU A 58 -24.91 -19.27 -15.76
N GLY A 59 -24.88 -19.53 -14.45
CA GLY A 59 -25.72 -20.54 -13.80
C GLY A 59 -27.22 -20.23 -13.88
N VAL A 60 -27.61 -18.95 -13.97
CA VAL A 60 -29.01 -18.53 -14.16
C VAL A 60 -29.44 -18.67 -15.62
N ALA A 61 -28.60 -18.27 -16.57
CA ALA A 61 -28.89 -18.36 -18.01
C ALA A 61 -29.04 -19.81 -18.52
N THR A 62 -28.33 -20.76 -17.91
CA THR A 62 -28.44 -22.19 -18.25
C THR A 62 -29.72 -22.87 -17.73
N ASN A 63 -30.46 -22.21 -16.83
CA ASN A 63 -31.69 -22.74 -16.23
C ASN A 63 -32.98 -22.15 -16.86
N GLU A 64 -32.87 -21.45 -17.99
CA GLU A 64 -34.05 -21.01 -18.75
C GLU A 64 -34.74 -22.23 -19.38
N ARG A 65 -35.91 -22.57 -18.83
CA ARG A 65 -36.76 -23.68 -19.27
C ARG A 65 -37.27 -23.37 -20.69
N PRO A 66 -37.14 -24.29 -21.67
CA PRO A 66 -37.51 -23.99 -23.05
C PRO A 66 -39.01 -23.66 -23.18
N PRO A 67 -39.39 -22.73 -24.07
CA PRO A 67 -40.77 -22.32 -24.23
C PRO A 67 -41.60 -23.50 -24.74
N HIS A 68 -42.62 -23.88 -23.98
CA HIS A 68 -43.57 -24.89 -24.39
C HIS A 68 -44.57 -24.23 -25.35
N TYR A 69 -44.49 -24.60 -26.63
CA TYR A 69 -45.49 -24.31 -27.66
C TYR A 69 -46.66 -25.29 -27.59
#